data_AF-A0A1Y4LJ38-F1
#
_entry.id   AF-A0A1Y4LJ38-F1
#
_cell.length_a   1.000
_cell.length_b   1.000
_cell.length_c   1.000
_cell.angle_alpha   90.00
_cell.angle_beta   90.00
_cell.angle_gamma   90.00
#
_symmetry.space_group_name_H-M   'P 1'
#
loop_
_entity.id
_entity.type
_entity.pdbx_description
1 polymer ?
#
loop_
_entity_poly.entity_id
_entity_poly.type
_entity_poly.pdbx_seq_one_letter_code
_entity_poly.pdbx_strand_id
1 'polypeptide(L)'
;MLDNCGFVQRGFRILLPSLSGYIGQELSRTYGENWWDEVLQTLDDQGNLLTGGDYGELVDSLDIANCIRLINRKWNDVFKWHLSPDCRSWVNELMGVRNIVAHLGAQDLEQPMAERALNTMVLLCRQIDPDSADELRGVYQSVRARAADNIVKKFIGLAQPESASVRGELTEGSLLKLIGTDVVKRTTLTRKVTYAGKTVVYPVYRVRLDALYYNDQNDRIATWITRYETDNGREALTDLNRETYNCIIENFIVESNQEAILRTQKNIAIVGQREPGVTLADGRIVDGNRRYTCLRRLQRENPEPQYFETVIMDVDIQADRKQIKLLELAIQHGEEKKVDYDLIDYAVGTYRDVIQTKLLSVEEYAASTNESAADVRKRIEIAGIISEFLEYLRVPEQYHIAREFQVYGLFQEMLPSLKQLNEPDKQQLKLIAFNNAMMHAMPDQRKFIRDIKNLIKHDAYAGYFENQEKIGQQIQEEYAALKIRNKSDIDRFVESHSDLAEELQRSMDQALYKFRAHQLKAKPAENLSKSITLMLEVDPRQFDKMSLEEKEIVKSHLDEIAKLVEGFRKFI
;
A
#
# COMPACT_ATOMS: atom_id res chain seq x y z
N MET A 1 -15.60 43.31 -6.76
CA MET A 1 -15.77 42.50 -7.98
C MET A 1 -15.98 41.06 -7.54
N LEU A 2 -17.01 40.37 -8.04
CA LEU A 2 -17.22 38.94 -7.72
C LEU A 2 -16.10 38.10 -8.36
N ASP A 3 -15.56 37.18 -7.59
CA ASP A 3 -14.64 36.13 -8.02
C ASP A 3 -15.41 35.00 -8.73
N ASN A 4 -14.73 34.09 -9.43
CA ASN A 4 -15.41 33.02 -10.18
C ASN A 4 -16.22 32.10 -9.27
N CYS A 5 -15.72 31.83 -8.06
CA CYS A 5 -16.43 31.12 -7.01
C CYS A 5 -17.76 31.83 -6.69
N GLY A 6 -17.74 33.15 -6.49
CA GLY A 6 -18.94 33.96 -6.26
C GLY A 6 -19.95 33.92 -7.41
N PHE A 7 -19.49 33.87 -8.66
CA PHE A 7 -20.39 33.70 -9.82
C PHE A 7 -21.05 32.32 -9.85
N VAL A 8 -20.30 31.25 -9.57
CA VAL A 8 -20.85 29.89 -9.50
C VAL A 8 -21.82 29.74 -8.32
N GLN A 9 -21.50 30.33 -7.17
CA GLN A 9 -22.43 30.38 -6.03
C GLN A 9 -23.71 31.15 -6.36
N ARG A 10 -23.60 32.28 -7.10
CA ARG A 10 -24.78 33.00 -7.61
C ARG A 10 -25.58 32.12 -8.57
N GLY A 11 -24.92 31.36 -9.44
CA GLY A 11 -25.57 30.38 -10.32
C GLY A 11 -26.37 29.34 -9.52
N PHE A 12 -25.78 28.74 -8.49
CA PHE A 12 -26.50 27.81 -7.63
C PHE A 12 -27.69 28.44 -6.90
N ARG A 13 -27.60 29.71 -6.48
CA ARG A 13 -28.74 30.42 -5.87
C ARG A 13 -29.89 30.65 -6.83
N ILE A 14 -29.61 30.87 -8.12
CA ILE A 14 -30.64 31.02 -9.15
C ILE A 14 -31.23 29.66 -9.53
N LEU A 15 -30.40 28.61 -9.61
CA LEU A 15 -30.85 27.26 -9.96
C LEU A 15 -31.70 26.62 -8.87
N LEU A 16 -31.40 26.89 -7.60
CA LEU A 16 -32.00 26.18 -6.46
C LEU A 16 -33.54 26.24 -6.44
N PRO A 17 -34.21 27.40 -6.54
CA PRO A 17 -35.67 27.46 -6.50
C PRO A 17 -36.34 26.70 -7.65
N SER A 18 -35.80 26.80 -8.87
CA SER A 18 -36.33 26.06 -10.02
C SER A 18 -36.16 24.55 -9.83
N LEU A 19 -35.05 24.12 -9.24
CA LEU A 19 -34.74 22.71 -9.01
C LEU A 19 -35.57 22.11 -7.87
N SER A 20 -35.67 22.78 -6.72
CA SER A 20 -36.47 22.32 -5.59
C SER A 20 -37.97 22.30 -5.93
N GLY A 21 -38.46 23.34 -6.61
CA GLY A 21 -39.84 23.42 -7.07
C GLY A 21 -40.21 22.30 -8.05
N TYR A 22 -39.34 22.02 -9.02
CA TYR A 22 -39.54 20.91 -9.95
C TYR A 22 -39.53 19.55 -9.26
N ILE A 23 -38.58 19.31 -8.36
CA ILE A 23 -38.50 18.07 -7.58
C ILE A 23 -39.76 17.86 -6.74
N GLY A 24 -40.19 18.89 -6.00
CA GLY A 24 -41.41 18.82 -5.20
C GLY A 24 -42.64 18.50 -6.05
N GLN A 25 -42.75 19.13 -7.24
CA GLN A 25 -43.86 18.90 -8.15
C GLN A 25 -43.90 17.47 -8.68
N GLU A 26 -42.77 16.93 -9.16
CA GLU A 26 -42.70 15.59 -9.74
C GLU A 26 -42.85 14.49 -8.68
N LEU A 27 -42.28 14.69 -7.49
CA LEU A 27 -42.47 13.75 -6.37
C LEU A 27 -43.91 13.79 -5.86
N SER A 28 -44.52 14.97 -5.72
CA SER A 28 -45.93 15.10 -5.33
C SER A 28 -46.88 14.47 -6.35
N ARG A 29 -46.60 14.63 -7.66
CA ARG A 29 -47.35 13.96 -8.74
C ARG A 29 -47.23 12.44 -8.67
N THR A 30 -46.04 11.92 -8.37
CA THR A 30 -45.76 10.47 -8.38
C THR A 30 -46.27 9.77 -7.12
N TYR A 31 -46.08 10.39 -5.95
CA TYR A 31 -46.28 9.76 -4.65
C TYR A 31 -47.44 10.34 -3.84
N GLY A 32 -48.14 11.37 -4.34
CA GLY A 32 -49.32 11.94 -3.71
C GLY A 32 -49.01 12.58 -2.35
N GLU A 33 -49.83 12.32 -1.34
CA GLU A 33 -49.66 12.87 0.02
C GLU A 33 -48.37 12.38 0.73
N ASN A 34 -47.83 11.23 0.32
CA ASN A 34 -46.65 10.61 0.93
C ASN A 34 -45.32 11.06 0.27
N TRP A 35 -45.36 12.05 -0.62
CA TRP A 35 -44.17 12.46 -1.37
C TRP A 35 -43.02 12.94 -0.48
N TRP A 36 -43.33 13.55 0.66
CA TRP A 36 -42.32 14.01 1.60
C TRP A 36 -41.70 12.87 2.40
N ASP A 37 -42.48 11.85 2.75
CA ASP A 37 -41.95 10.65 3.40
C ASP A 37 -40.94 9.94 2.49
N GLU A 38 -41.20 9.91 1.19
CA GLU A 38 -40.25 9.40 0.19
C GLU A 38 -38.97 10.25 0.11
N VAL A 39 -39.06 11.57 0.27
CA VAL A 39 -37.87 12.45 0.36
C VAL A 39 -37.05 12.11 1.61
N LEU A 40 -37.71 11.99 2.77
CA LEU A 40 -37.07 11.64 4.04
C LEU A 40 -36.41 10.26 3.99
N GLN A 41 -37.08 9.27 3.40
CA GLN A 41 -36.51 7.93 3.23
C GLN A 41 -35.34 7.92 2.24
N THR A 42 -35.42 8.71 1.17
CA THR A 42 -34.36 8.77 0.15
C THR A 42 -33.10 9.46 0.67
N LEU A 43 -33.25 10.36 1.64
CA LEU A 43 -32.19 11.15 2.25
C LEU A 43 -31.99 10.82 3.73
N ASP A 44 -32.26 9.56 4.12
CA ASP A 44 -32.13 9.06 5.50
C ASP A 44 -30.72 9.25 6.08
N ASP A 45 -29.72 9.26 5.21
CA ASP A 45 -28.31 9.50 5.51
C ASP A 45 -27.92 11.00 5.65
N GLN A 46 -28.86 11.94 5.44
CA GLN A 46 -28.63 13.39 5.55
C GLN A 46 -29.30 13.98 6.80
N GLY A 47 -28.59 14.87 7.51
CA GLY A 47 -29.15 15.64 8.63
C GLY A 47 -29.86 16.93 8.18
N ASN A 48 -30.71 17.49 9.04
CA ASN A 48 -31.39 18.80 8.90
C ASN A 48 -32.55 18.90 7.89
N LEU A 49 -33.28 17.82 7.62
CA LEU A 49 -34.54 17.90 6.88
C LEU A 49 -35.73 18.15 7.83
N LEU A 50 -36.72 18.92 7.38
CA LEU A 50 -37.96 19.10 8.13
C LEU A 50 -38.75 17.79 8.18
N THR A 51 -39.28 17.42 9.35
CA THR A 51 -40.09 16.20 9.52
C THR A 51 -41.55 16.39 9.08
N GLY A 52 -41.94 17.62 8.74
CA GLY A 52 -43.27 18.00 8.27
C GLY A 52 -43.39 19.52 8.13
N GLY A 53 -44.38 19.97 7.37
CA GLY A 53 -44.61 21.38 7.04
C GLY A 53 -45.63 21.51 5.91
N ASP A 54 -45.99 22.74 5.54
CA ASP A 54 -46.74 22.94 4.30
C ASP A 54 -45.87 22.71 3.06
N TYR A 55 -46.50 22.52 1.88
CA TYR A 55 -45.77 22.21 0.65
C TYR A 55 -44.64 23.22 0.34
N GLY A 56 -44.88 24.51 0.58
CA GLY A 56 -43.89 25.56 0.35
C GLY A 56 -42.72 25.46 1.32
N GLU A 57 -43.01 25.33 2.61
CA GLU A 57 -41.99 25.13 3.66
C GLU A 57 -41.09 23.92 3.39
N LEU A 58 -41.68 22.82 2.93
CA LEU A 58 -40.97 21.59 2.62
C LEU A 58 -40.05 21.75 1.40
N VAL A 59 -40.56 22.34 0.32
CA VAL A 59 -39.77 22.62 -0.89
C VAL A 59 -38.64 23.61 -0.61
N ASP A 60 -38.91 24.67 0.15
CA ASP A 60 -37.91 25.70 0.49
C ASP A 60 -36.82 25.19 1.44
N SER A 61 -37.08 24.10 2.17
CA SER A 61 -36.08 23.47 3.05
C SER A 61 -34.98 22.71 2.29
N LEU A 62 -35.20 22.40 1.01
CA LEU A 62 -34.23 21.64 0.21
C LEU A 62 -33.06 22.53 -0.19
N ASP A 63 -31.84 22.10 0.16
CA ASP A 63 -30.62 22.70 -0.36
C ASP A 63 -30.23 22.10 -1.73
N ILE A 64 -29.27 22.73 -2.40
CA ILE A 64 -28.82 22.30 -3.73
C ILE A 64 -28.24 20.88 -3.73
N ALA A 65 -27.59 20.46 -2.64
CA ALA A 65 -26.97 19.15 -2.55
C ALA A 65 -28.04 18.05 -2.44
N ASN A 66 -29.07 18.30 -1.63
CA ASN A 66 -30.22 17.41 -1.46
C ASN A 66 -31.05 17.33 -2.74
N CYS A 67 -31.27 18.45 -3.44
CA CYS A 67 -31.92 18.44 -4.75
C CYS A 67 -31.19 17.54 -5.76
N ILE A 68 -29.86 17.68 -5.86
CA ILE A 68 -29.03 16.87 -6.75
C ILE A 68 -29.04 15.38 -6.33
N ARG A 69 -29.00 15.07 -5.04
CA ARG A 69 -29.10 13.70 -4.53
C ARG A 69 -30.44 13.06 -4.86
N LEU A 70 -31.55 13.79 -4.69
CA LEU A 70 -32.90 13.31 -5.00
C LEU A 70 -33.03 12.96 -6.48
N ILE A 71 -32.59 13.84 -7.38
CA ILE A 71 -32.63 13.56 -8.82
C ILE A 71 -31.85 12.29 -9.18
N ASN A 72 -30.68 12.11 -8.58
CA ASN A 72 -29.84 10.94 -8.83
C ASN A 72 -30.41 9.64 -8.25
N ARG A 73 -30.89 9.68 -7.00
CA ARG A 73 -31.37 8.49 -6.28
C ARG A 73 -32.73 8.02 -6.80
N LYS A 74 -33.61 8.96 -7.15
CA LYS A 74 -34.94 8.67 -7.74
C LYS A 74 -34.94 8.76 -9.27
N TRP A 75 -33.77 8.65 -9.90
CA TRP A 75 -33.66 8.78 -11.36
C TRP A 75 -34.56 7.80 -12.11
N ASN A 76 -34.45 6.50 -11.79
CA ASN A 76 -35.22 5.46 -12.50
C ASN A 76 -36.71 5.48 -12.14
N ASP A 77 -37.02 5.93 -10.93
CA ASP A 77 -38.37 5.85 -10.36
C ASP A 77 -39.23 7.03 -10.80
N VAL A 78 -38.62 8.22 -10.96
CA VAL A 78 -39.33 9.48 -11.21
C VAL A 78 -38.75 10.19 -12.45
N PHE A 79 -37.49 10.60 -12.39
CA PHE A 79 -36.99 11.65 -13.30
C PHE A 79 -36.63 11.18 -14.71
N LYS A 80 -36.36 9.88 -14.92
CA LYS A 80 -36.01 9.30 -16.23
C LYS A 80 -37.11 9.51 -17.28
N TRP A 81 -38.36 9.65 -16.86
CA TRP A 81 -39.52 9.79 -17.74
C TRP A 81 -39.79 11.24 -18.16
N HIS A 82 -39.19 12.21 -17.48
CA HIS A 82 -39.48 13.64 -17.66
C HIS A 82 -38.24 14.45 -18.08
N LEU A 83 -37.02 13.97 -17.80
CA LEU A 83 -35.78 14.64 -18.15
C LEU A 83 -34.99 13.85 -19.20
N SER A 84 -34.21 14.58 -20.02
CA SER A 84 -33.20 13.98 -20.90
C SER A 84 -32.21 13.11 -20.10
N PRO A 85 -31.74 11.98 -20.65
CA PRO A 85 -30.65 11.20 -20.05
C PRO A 85 -29.42 12.04 -19.67
N ASP A 86 -29.13 13.09 -20.43
CA ASP A 86 -27.99 13.99 -20.19
C ASP A 86 -28.12 14.76 -18.86
N CYS A 87 -29.35 15.00 -18.39
CA CYS A 87 -29.58 15.71 -17.13
C CYS A 87 -28.96 14.97 -15.95
N ARG A 88 -28.95 13.63 -15.97
CA ARG A 88 -28.29 12.83 -14.93
C ARG A 88 -26.79 13.09 -14.89
N SER A 89 -26.17 13.20 -16.06
CA SER A 89 -24.74 13.52 -16.18
C SER A 89 -24.45 14.94 -15.68
N TRP A 90 -25.29 15.92 -16.02
CA TRP A 90 -25.16 17.30 -15.55
C TRP A 90 -25.32 17.42 -14.04
N VAL A 91 -26.29 16.72 -13.45
CA VAL A 91 -26.54 16.68 -12.00
C VAL A 91 -25.34 16.09 -11.25
N ASN A 92 -24.70 15.03 -11.80
CA ASN A 92 -23.46 14.47 -11.24
C ASN A 92 -22.28 15.43 -11.32
N GLU A 93 -22.12 16.11 -12.46
CA GLU A 93 -21.08 17.14 -12.64
C GLU A 93 -21.26 18.27 -11.61
N LEU A 94 -22.49 18.74 -11.40
CA LEU A 94 -22.81 19.80 -10.44
C LEU A 94 -22.59 19.38 -8.98
N MET A 95 -22.77 18.10 -8.63
CA MET A 95 -22.39 17.60 -7.29
C MET A 95 -20.88 17.77 -7.05
N GLY A 96 -20.06 17.43 -8.05
CA GLY A 96 -18.61 17.63 -8.01
C GLY A 96 -18.24 19.10 -7.84
N VAL A 97 -18.81 19.97 -8.68
CA VAL A 97 -18.60 21.43 -8.61
C VAL A 97 -19.00 21.99 -7.24
N ARG A 98 -20.18 21.60 -6.72
CA ARG A 98 -20.66 22.07 -5.42
C ARG A 98 -19.70 21.69 -4.30
N ASN A 99 -19.19 20.46 -4.30
CA ASN A 99 -18.24 20.00 -3.28
C ASN A 99 -16.92 20.78 -3.37
N ILE A 100 -16.42 21.03 -4.59
CA ILE A 100 -15.22 21.85 -4.79
C ILE A 100 -15.44 23.27 -4.23
N VAL A 101 -16.56 23.91 -4.57
CA VAL A 101 -16.93 25.25 -4.08
C VAL A 101 -17.05 25.30 -2.55
N ALA A 102 -17.55 24.23 -1.92
CA ALA A 102 -17.67 24.15 -0.46
C ALA A 102 -16.32 24.00 0.27
N HIS A 103 -15.27 23.49 -0.39
CA HIS A 103 -13.96 23.23 0.20
C HIS A 103 -12.87 24.24 -0.20
N LEU A 104 -13.15 25.15 -1.13
CA LEU A 104 -12.17 26.08 -1.71
C LEU A 104 -11.64 27.17 -0.76
N GLY A 105 -12.28 27.42 0.39
CA GLY A 105 -11.79 28.40 1.36
C GLY A 105 -11.59 29.79 0.76
N ALA A 106 -10.35 30.31 0.77
CA ALA A 106 -9.97 31.61 0.21
C ALA A 106 -9.44 31.58 -1.25
N GLN A 107 -9.48 30.42 -1.91
CA GLN A 107 -9.01 30.26 -3.30
C GLN A 107 -10.18 30.40 -4.29
N ASP A 108 -9.92 31.02 -5.46
CA ASP A 108 -10.94 31.21 -6.51
C ASP A 108 -11.02 30.00 -7.47
N LEU A 109 -12.16 29.87 -8.16
CA LEU A 109 -12.40 28.85 -9.17
C LEU A 109 -11.68 29.17 -10.49
N GLU A 110 -11.08 28.16 -11.13
CA GLU A 110 -10.54 28.33 -12.48
C GLU A 110 -11.61 28.80 -13.48
N GLN A 111 -11.23 29.68 -14.40
CA GLN A 111 -12.13 30.26 -15.41
C GLN A 111 -12.85 29.18 -16.26
N PRO A 112 -12.16 28.17 -16.85
CA PRO A 112 -12.86 27.15 -17.64
C PRO A 112 -13.81 26.31 -16.79
N MET A 113 -13.48 26.09 -15.52
CA MET A 113 -14.32 25.33 -14.60
C MET A 113 -15.56 26.11 -14.18
N ALA A 114 -15.43 27.43 -13.98
CA ALA A 114 -16.55 28.33 -13.72
C ALA A 114 -17.50 28.42 -14.93
N GLU A 115 -16.95 28.56 -16.13
CA GLU A 115 -17.72 28.57 -17.38
C GLU A 115 -18.44 27.23 -17.61
N ARG A 116 -17.74 26.10 -17.38
CA ARG A 116 -18.33 24.77 -17.50
C ARG A 116 -19.46 24.57 -16.49
N ALA A 117 -19.22 24.89 -15.21
CA ALA A 117 -20.22 24.81 -14.16
C ALA A 117 -21.48 25.60 -14.49
N LEU A 118 -21.33 26.88 -14.87
CA LEU A 118 -22.46 27.75 -15.21
C LEU A 118 -23.18 27.28 -16.48
N ASN A 119 -22.45 26.82 -17.49
CA ASN A 119 -23.06 26.25 -18.69
C ASN A 119 -23.86 24.98 -18.35
N THR A 120 -23.34 24.11 -17.49
CA THR A 120 -24.04 22.91 -17.03
C THR A 120 -25.31 23.27 -16.23
N MET A 121 -25.26 24.31 -15.40
CA MET A 121 -26.47 24.85 -14.74
C MET A 121 -27.49 25.37 -15.75
N VAL A 122 -27.06 26.10 -16.79
CA VAL A 122 -27.95 26.60 -17.85
C VAL A 122 -28.60 25.44 -18.62
N LEU A 123 -27.85 24.40 -18.94
CA LEU A 123 -28.36 23.22 -19.65
C LEU A 123 -29.40 22.47 -18.83
N LEU A 124 -29.11 22.25 -17.54
CA LEU A 124 -30.05 21.61 -16.61
C LEU A 124 -31.29 22.47 -16.40
N CYS A 125 -31.12 23.76 -16.10
CA CYS A 125 -32.22 24.68 -15.84
C CYS A 125 -33.16 24.79 -17.05
N ARG A 126 -32.63 24.80 -18.28
CA ARG A 126 -33.46 24.89 -19.48
C ARG A 126 -34.48 23.76 -19.63
N GLN A 127 -34.22 22.59 -19.02
CA GLN A 127 -35.13 21.44 -19.08
C GLN A 127 -36.31 21.57 -18.10
N ILE A 128 -36.17 22.42 -17.08
CA ILE A 128 -37.15 22.55 -15.99
C ILE A 128 -37.80 23.94 -15.95
N ASP A 129 -37.02 24.99 -16.22
CA ASP A 129 -37.41 26.40 -16.09
C ASP A 129 -36.62 27.23 -17.12
N PRO A 130 -37.17 27.43 -18.35
CA PRO A 130 -36.51 28.20 -19.40
C PRO A 130 -36.23 29.65 -19.01
N ASP A 131 -37.06 30.26 -18.17
CA ASP A 131 -36.95 31.68 -17.80
C ASP A 131 -35.78 31.88 -16.82
N SER A 132 -35.67 31.07 -15.78
CA SER A 132 -34.48 31.07 -14.89
C SER A 132 -33.21 30.61 -15.61
N ALA A 133 -33.31 29.79 -16.66
CA ALA A 133 -32.17 29.42 -17.49
C ALA A 133 -31.59 30.61 -18.26
N ASP A 134 -32.41 31.59 -18.64
CA ASP A 134 -31.96 32.82 -19.29
C ASP A 134 -31.27 33.77 -18.30
N GLU A 135 -31.74 33.86 -17.05
CA GLU A 135 -31.04 34.57 -15.99
C GLU A 135 -29.65 33.94 -15.72
N LEU A 136 -29.59 32.61 -15.61
CA LEU A 136 -28.33 31.87 -15.50
C LEU A 136 -27.40 32.11 -16.69
N ARG A 137 -27.97 32.24 -17.91
CA ARG A 137 -27.19 32.56 -19.10
C ARG A 137 -26.56 33.94 -19.00
N GLY A 138 -27.24 34.93 -18.40
CA GLY A 138 -26.67 36.25 -18.10
C GLY A 138 -25.48 36.19 -17.13
N VAL A 139 -25.54 35.31 -16.13
CA VAL A 139 -24.42 35.06 -15.21
C VAL A 139 -23.24 34.41 -15.95
N TYR A 140 -23.50 33.39 -16.78
CA TYR A 140 -22.51 32.76 -17.64
C TYR A 140 -21.83 33.77 -18.59
N GLN A 141 -22.61 34.62 -19.25
CA GLN A 141 -22.10 35.67 -20.15
C GLN A 141 -21.22 36.67 -19.40
N SER A 142 -21.57 37.03 -18.16
CA SER A 142 -20.76 37.93 -17.32
C SER A 142 -19.40 37.33 -16.99
N VAL A 143 -19.35 36.04 -16.67
CA VAL A 143 -18.10 35.29 -16.43
C VAL A 143 -17.26 35.21 -17.70
N ARG A 144 -17.89 34.95 -18.85
CA ARG A 144 -17.22 34.85 -20.15
C ARG A 144 -16.72 36.20 -20.67
N ALA A 145 -17.46 37.29 -20.47
CA ALA A 145 -17.03 38.64 -20.82
C ALA A 145 -15.80 39.05 -19.98
N ARG A 146 -15.75 38.66 -18.70
CA ARG A 146 -14.56 38.82 -17.85
C ARG A 146 -13.34 38.08 -18.40
N ALA A 147 -13.53 36.95 -19.07
CA ALA A 147 -12.43 36.26 -19.76
C ALA A 147 -11.97 36.97 -21.04
N ALA A 148 -12.87 37.70 -21.73
CA ALA A 148 -12.54 38.44 -22.95
C ALA A 148 -11.77 39.74 -22.67
N ASP A 149 -12.07 40.44 -21.57
CA ASP A 149 -11.35 41.66 -21.14
C ASP A 149 -10.03 41.34 -20.41
N ASN A 150 -9.84 40.10 -19.97
CA ASN A 150 -8.53 39.63 -19.52
C ASN A 150 -7.72 39.18 -20.74
N ILE A 151 -6.79 40.02 -21.20
CA ILE A 151 -5.56 39.58 -21.88
C ILE A 151 -5.16 38.27 -21.23
N VAL A 152 -5.03 37.20 -22.03
CA VAL A 152 -4.61 35.85 -21.63
C VAL A 152 -3.61 35.95 -20.47
N LYS A 153 -4.12 35.92 -19.23
CA LYS A 153 -3.29 35.64 -18.07
C LYS A 153 -3.05 34.16 -18.19
N LYS A 154 -2.07 33.83 -19.04
CA LYS A 154 -1.38 32.56 -19.09
C LYS A 154 -1.16 32.21 -17.63
N PHE A 155 -1.96 31.28 -17.08
CA PHE A 155 -1.80 30.88 -15.70
C PHE A 155 -0.35 30.38 -15.60
N ILE A 156 0.51 31.17 -14.95
CA ILE A 156 1.94 30.88 -14.94
C ILE A 156 2.18 29.61 -14.11
N GLY A 157 1.20 29.20 -13.29
CA GLY A 157 1.37 28.11 -12.32
C GLY A 157 2.40 28.52 -11.29
N LEU A 158 2.63 27.63 -10.32
CA LEU A 158 3.89 27.69 -9.59
C LEU A 158 5.02 27.58 -10.64
N ALA A 159 6.00 28.48 -10.56
CA ALA A 159 7.16 28.38 -11.44
C ALA A 159 7.83 27.01 -11.22
N GLN A 160 8.22 26.36 -12.31
CA GLN A 160 9.00 25.14 -12.22
C GLN A 160 10.27 25.44 -11.40
N PRO A 161 10.57 24.66 -10.35
CA PRO A 161 11.81 24.82 -9.60
C PRO A 161 13.04 24.69 -10.52
N GLU A 162 14.14 25.34 -10.14
CA GLU A 162 15.40 25.21 -10.86
C GLU A 162 15.86 23.75 -10.96
N SER A 163 16.58 23.43 -12.04
CA SER A 163 17.14 22.11 -12.26
C SER A 163 17.97 21.68 -11.05
N ALA A 164 17.68 20.48 -10.56
CA ALA A 164 18.46 19.85 -9.50
C ALA A 164 19.49 18.87 -10.08
N SER A 165 19.58 18.73 -11.41
CA SER A 165 20.52 17.83 -12.07
C SER A 165 21.96 18.32 -11.94
N VAL A 166 22.85 17.41 -11.58
CA VAL A 166 24.30 17.68 -11.57
C VAL A 166 24.85 17.92 -12.98
N ARG A 167 24.17 17.45 -14.04
CA ARG A 167 24.58 17.61 -15.43
C ARG A 167 23.98 18.86 -16.12
N GLY A 168 23.16 19.63 -15.40
CA GLY A 168 22.43 20.76 -15.95
C GLY A 168 21.10 20.36 -16.60
N GLU A 169 20.34 21.37 -17.06
CA GLU A 169 18.98 21.17 -17.54
C GLU A 169 18.93 20.28 -18.79
N LEU A 170 18.03 19.31 -18.82
CA LEU A 170 17.79 18.53 -20.03
C LEU A 170 17.18 19.43 -21.11
N THR A 171 17.92 19.62 -22.21
CA THR A 171 17.54 20.54 -23.28
C THR A 171 16.77 19.85 -24.40
N GLU A 172 17.25 18.72 -24.91
CA GLU A 172 16.65 17.98 -26.01
C GLU A 172 15.70 16.87 -25.51
N GLY A 173 14.51 16.75 -26.12
CA GLY A 173 13.51 15.74 -25.74
C GLY A 173 12.84 15.95 -24.37
N SER A 174 13.16 17.04 -23.67
CA SER A 174 12.64 17.33 -22.34
C SER A 174 11.15 17.71 -22.36
N LEU A 175 10.37 17.05 -21.49
CA LEU A 175 8.97 17.37 -21.22
C LEU A 175 8.79 18.81 -20.73
N LEU A 176 9.81 19.39 -20.07
CA LEU A 176 9.75 20.79 -19.61
C LEU A 176 9.71 21.77 -20.79
N LYS A 177 10.34 21.45 -21.91
CA LYS A 177 10.26 22.27 -23.14
C LYS A 177 8.91 22.13 -23.84
N LEU A 178 8.14 21.08 -23.54
CA LEU A 178 6.81 20.83 -24.10
C LEU A 178 5.66 21.43 -23.27
N ILE A 179 5.95 22.13 -22.16
CA ILE A 179 4.93 22.73 -21.30
C ILE A 179 4.05 23.72 -22.07
N GLY A 180 2.74 23.51 -22.01
CA GLY A 180 1.72 24.31 -22.70
C GLY A 180 1.34 23.78 -24.08
N THR A 181 1.92 22.66 -24.52
CA THR A 181 1.48 21.92 -25.72
C THR A 181 0.37 20.93 -25.38
N ASP A 182 -0.16 20.24 -26.39
CA ASP A 182 -1.10 19.12 -26.17
C ASP A 182 -0.44 17.92 -25.46
N VAL A 183 0.89 17.82 -25.50
CA VAL A 183 1.65 16.73 -24.86
C VAL A 183 1.79 16.98 -23.35
N VAL A 184 2.05 18.23 -22.93
CA VAL A 184 2.21 18.60 -21.52
C VAL A 184 1.34 19.81 -21.19
N LYS A 185 0.19 19.53 -20.55
CA LYS A 185 -0.79 20.54 -20.18
C LYS A 185 -0.57 21.02 -18.74
N ARG A 186 -0.69 22.33 -18.53
CA ARG A 186 -0.59 22.94 -17.19
C ARG A 186 -1.82 22.60 -16.36
N THR A 187 -1.64 22.48 -15.04
CA THR A 187 -2.72 22.35 -14.07
C THR A 187 -2.55 23.37 -12.94
N THR A 188 -3.56 23.54 -12.09
CA THR A 188 -3.45 24.28 -10.82
C THR A 188 -2.92 23.44 -9.67
N LEU A 189 -2.82 22.13 -9.84
CA LEU A 189 -2.38 21.22 -8.79
C LEU A 189 -0.90 21.42 -8.50
N THR A 190 -0.54 21.23 -7.25
CA THR A 190 0.85 21.20 -6.79
C THR A 190 1.08 19.98 -5.92
N ARG A 191 2.32 19.48 -5.90
CA ARG A 191 2.71 18.36 -5.04
C ARG A 191 4.03 18.70 -4.36
N LYS A 192 4.10 18.43 -3.06
CA LYS A 192 5.37 18.48 -2.32
C LYS A 192 6.19 17.24 -2.66
N VAL A 193 7.44 17.44 -3.03
CA VAL A 193 8.40 16.37 -3.31
C VAL A 193 9.65 16.63 -2.48
N THR A 194 10.07 15.63 -1.71
CA THR A 194 11.31 15.69 -0.92
C THR A 194 12.42 15.01 -1.71
N TYR A 195 13.40 15.78 -2.15
CA TYR A 195 14.53 15.32 -2.94
C TYR A 195 15.83 15.95 -2.41
N ALA A 196 16.90 15.16 -2.31
CA ALA A 196 18.19 15.61 -1.74
C ALA A 196 18.07 16.31 -0.38
N GLY A 197 17.19 15.80 0.50
CA GLY A 197 16.95 16.36 1.84
C GLY A 197 16.18 17.68 1.86
N LYS A 198 15.69 18.17 0.71
CA LYS A 198 14.90 19.40 0.60
C LYS A 198 13.49 19.08 0.13
N THR A 199 12.50 19.59 0.85
CA THR A 199 11.09 19.52 0.42
C THR A 199 10.77 20.74 -0.43
N VAL A 200 10.44 20.50 -1.69
CA VAL A 200 10.11 21.54 -2.66
C VAL A 200 8.69 21.30 -3.16
N VAL A 201 7.94 22.38 -3.35
CA VAL A 201 6.62 22.33 -3.98
C VAL A 201 6.82 22.39 -5.48
N TYR A 202 6.30 21.40 -6.20
CA TYR A 202 6.34 21.36 -7.66
C TYR A 202 4.95 21.57 -8.27
N PRO A 203 4.86 22.23 -9.44
CA PRO A 203 3.65 22.22 -10.24
C PRO A 203 3.37 20.80 -10.78
N VAL A 204 2.09 20.45 -10.86
CA VAL A 204 1.63 19.21 -11.48
C VAL A 204 1.21 19.50 -12.92
N TYR A 205 1.54 18.58 -13.82
CA TYR A 205 1.22 18.64 -15.23
C TYR A 205 0.39 17.42 -15.64
N ARG A 206 -0.42 17.57 -16.68
CA ARG A 206 -1.06 16.46 -17.38
C ARG A 206 -0.21 16.10 -18.59
N VAL A 207 0.48 14.97 -18.52
CA VAL A 207 1.39 14.49 -19.57
C VAL A 207 0.71 13.37 -20.34
N ARG A 208 0.74 13.45 -21.68
CA ARG A 208 0.14 12.43 -22.55
C ARG A 208 0.89 11.10 -22.40
N LEU A 209 0.16 9.98 -22.40
CA LEU A 209 0.73 8.69 -22.00
C LEU A 209 1.87 8.19 -22.90
N ASP A 210 1.88 8.55 -24.18
CA ASP A 210 2.90 8.18 -25.19
C ASP A 210 4.24 8.92 -25.00
N ALA A 211 4.22 10.04 -24.28
CA ALA A 211 5.42 10.78 -23.91
C ALA A 211 6.14 10.18 -22.68
N LEU A 212 5.53 9.20 -22.03
CA LEU A 212 6.03 8.58 -20.80
C LEU A 212 6.48 7.13 -21.03
N TYR A 213 7.36 6.66 -20.16
CA TYR A 213 7.79 5.26 -20.13
C TYR A 213 8.16 4.80 -18.73
N TYR A 214 8.09 3.50 -18.50
CA TYR A 214 8.38 2.90 -17.20
C TYR A 214 9.87 3.04 -16.83
N ASN A 215 10.14 3.12 -15.52
CA ASN A 215 11.48 2.94 -14.99
C ASN A 215 11.77 1.44 -14.78
N ASP A 216 12.63 0.85 -15.59
CA ASP A 216 13.14 -0.52 -15.46
C ASP A 216 13.96 -0.77 -14.18
N GLN A 217 14.46 0.27 -13.53
CA GLN A 217 15.24 0.12 -12.31
C GLN A 217 14.38 -0.16 -11.06
N ASN A 218 13.06 -0.21 -11.20
CA ASN A 218 12.13 -0.43 -10.09
C ASN A 218 12.26 -1.85 -9.51
N ASP A 219 12.43 -1.96 -8.18
CA ASP A 219 12.64 -3.23 -7.47
C ASP A 219 11.49 -4.24 -7.70
N ARG A 220 10.25 -3.76 -7.89
CA ARG A 220 9.05 -4.62 -8.03
C ARG A 220 9.03 -5.47 -9.29
N ILE A 221 9.75 -5.05 -10.33
CA ILE A 221 9.81 -5.76 -11.62
C ILE A 221 11.20 -6.31 -11.92
N ALA A 222 12.17 -6.10 -11.03
CA ALA A 222 13.54 -6.56 -11.22
C ALA A 222 13.61 -8.08 -11.47
N THR A 223 12.89 -8.87 -10.66
CA THR A 223 12.83 -10.33 -10.84
C THR A 223 12.20 -10.73 -12.19
N TRP A 224 11.21 -9.98 -12.67
CA TRP A 224 10.58 -10.21 -13.96
C TRP A 224 11.51 -9.85 -15.13
N ILE A 225 12.27 -8.77 -14.99
CA ILE A 225 13.29 -8.36 -15.96
C ILE A 225 14.39 -9.43 -16.04
N THR A 226 14.93 -9.89 -14.90
CA THR A 226 15.96 -10.95 -14.88
C THR A 226 15.46 -12.24 -15.54
N ARG A 227 14.20 -12.63 -15.26
CA ARG A 227 13.57 -13.79 -15.92
C ARG A 227 13.47 -13.58 -17.43
N TYR A 228 12.97 -12.43 -17.86
CA TYR A 228 12.81 -12.11 -19.27
C TYR A 228 14.15 -12.11 -20.01
N GLU A 229 15.21 -11.55 -19.42
CA GLU A 229 16.56 -11.56 -20.00
C GLU A 229 17.18 -12.97 -20.02
N THR A 230 16.86 -13.82 -19.04
CA THR A 230 17.30 -15.22 -19.05
C THR A 230 16.67 -16.00 -20.21
N ASP A 231 15.38 -15.77 -20.45
CA ASP A 231 14.60 -16.47 -21.48
C ASP A 231 14.84 -15.92 -22.89
N ASN A 232 15.14 -14.62 -23.03
CA ASN A 232 15.21 -13.91 -24.32
C ASN A 232 16.61 -13.39 -24.69
N GLY A 233 17.60 -13.55 -23.80
CA GLY A 233 18.95 -13.03 -23.95
C GLY A 233 19.20 -11.76 -23.14
N ARG A 234 20.44 -11.59 -22.68
CA ARG A 234 20.91 -10.40 -21.96
C ARG A 234 20.69 -9.17 -22.84
N GLU A 235 20.24 -8.05 -22.26
CA GLU A 235 20.00 -6.78 -22.96
C GLU A 235 18.81 -6.80 -23.96
N ALA A 236 17.89 -7.78 -23.84
CA ALA A 236 16.70 -7.86 -24.69
C ALA A 236 15.74 -6.65 -24.58
N LEU A 237 15.89 -5.80 -23.57
CA LEU A 237 15.07 -4.60 -23.36
C LEU A 237 15.68 -3.31 -23.93
N THR A 238 16.98 -3.29 -24.21
CA THR A 238 17.75 -2.05 -24.49
C THR A 238 17.50 -1.48 -25.88
N ASP A 239 17.20 -2.33 -26.87
CA ASP A 239 16.99 -1.93 -28.27
C ASP A 239 15.52 -1.82 -28.68
N LEU A 240 14.60 -1.90 -27.70
CA LEU A 240 13.17 -1.87 -27.98
C LEU A 240 12.66 -0.45 -28.21
N ASN A 241 11.72 -0.31 -29.14
CA ASN A 241 10.96 0.94 -29.24
C ASN A 241 10.13 1.15 -27.97
N ARG A 242 9.85 2.42 -27.66
CA ARG A 242 9.19 2.83 -26.41
C ARG A 242 7.86 2.12 -26.15
N GLU A 243 7.05 1.89 -27.18
CA GLU A 243 5.74 1.25 -27.00
C GLU A 243 5.88 -0.25 -26.74
N THR A 244 6.80 -0.92 -27.41
CA THR A 244 7.10 -2.36 -27.18
C THR A 244 7.68 -2.56 -25.79
N TYR A 245 8.64 -1.72 -25.40
CA TYR A 245 9.19 -1.67 -24.06
C TYR A 245 8.08 -1.49 -23.01
N ASN A 246 7.21 -0.49 -23.19
CA ASN A 246 6.13 -0.23 -22.26
C ASN A 246 5.15 -1.40 -22.17
N CYS A 247 4.80 -2.07 -23.27
CA CYS A 247 3.93 -3.24 -23.25
C CYS A 247 4.53 -4.40 -22.43
N ILE A 248 5.83 -4.64 -22.55
CA ILE A 248 6.51 -5.71 -21.79
C ILE A 248 6.50 -5.40 -20.30
N ILE A 249 6.94 -4.19 -19.91
CA ILE A 249 6.96 -3.79 -18.51
C ILE A 249 5.55 -3.69 -17.91
N GLU A 250 4.57 -3.25 -18.70
CA GLU A 250 3.16 -3.23 -18.30
C GLU A 250 2.68 -4.63 -17.90
N ASN A 251 3.02 -5.67 -18.69
CA ASN A 251 2.65 -7.05 -18.38
C ASN A 251 3.27 -7.51 -17.06
N PHE A 252 4.55 -7.22 -16.81
CA PHE A 252 5.20 -7.56 -15.53
C PHE A 252 4.50 -6.92 -14.34
N ILE A 253 4.10 -5.64 -14.46
CA ILE A 253 3.37 -4.94 -13.41
C ILE A 253 1.99 -5.56 -13.18
N VAL A 254 1.29 -5.95 -14.25
CA VAL A 254 -0.03 -6.60 -14.16
C VAL A 254 0.07 -7.97 -13.50
N GLU A 255 1.03 -8.79 -13.92
CA GLU A 255 1.24 -10.15 -13.39
C GLU A 255 1.69 -10.11 -11.93
N SER A 256 2.45 -9.10 -11.52
CA SER A 256 2.89 -8.96 -10.13
C SER A 256 1.74 -8.79 -9.12
N ASN A 257 0.63 -8.15 -9.52
CA ASN A 257 -0.53 -7.93 -8.65
C ASN A 257 -1.80 -7.55 -9.45
N GLN A 258 -2.41 -8.54 -10.08
CA GLN A 258 -3.56 -8.34 -10.95
C GLN A 258 -4.78 -7.75 -10.21
N GLU A 259 -5.06 -8.21 -8.98
CA GLU A 259 -6.19 -7.71 -8.19
C GLU A 259 -6.07 -6.22 -7.86
N ALA A 260 -4.88 -5.79 -7.42
CA ALA A 260 -4.65 -4.38 -7.09
C ALA A 260 -4.73 -3.49 -8.34
N ILE A 261 -4.30 -3.99 -9.51
CA ILE A 261 -4.46 -3.30 -10.80
C ILE A 261 -5.94 -3.13 -11.13
N LEU A 262 -6.72 -4.20 -11.09
CA LEU A 262 -8.16 -4.15 -11.39
C LEU A 262 -8.90 -3.19 -10.45
N ARG A 263 -8.59 -3.22 -9.16
CA ARG A 263 -9.16 -2.30 -8.16
C ARG A 263 -8.79 -0.85 -8.46
N THR A 264 -7.52 -0.59 -8.79
CA THR A 264 -7.04 0.76 -9.13
C THR A 264 -7.66 1.27 -10.43
N GLN A 265 -7.77 0.41 -11.46
CA GLN A 265 -8.37 0.74 -12.76
C GLN A 265 -9.83 1.14 -12.60
N LYS A 266 -10.63 0.35 -11.85
CA LYS A 266 -12.05 0.68 -11.56
C LYS A 266 -12.17 2.02 -10.84
N ASN A 267 -11.31 2.26 -9.84
CA ASN A 267 -11.33 3.53 -9.12
C ASN A 267 -11.01 4.70 -10.06
N ILE A 268 -9.94 4.62 -10.85
CA ILE A 268 -9.57 5.68 -11.79
C ILE A 268 -10.68 5.93 -12.83
N ALA A 269 -11.36 4.88 -13.30
CA ALA A 269 -12.47 5.02 -14.23
C ALA A 269 -13.66 5.82 -13.64
N ILE A 270 -13.91 5.70 -12.34
CA ILE A 270 -15.04 6.37 -11.66
C ILE A 270 -14.69 7.78 -11.19
N VAL A 271 -13.50 7.97 -10.60
CA VAL A 271 -13.14 9.22 -9.89
C VAL A 271 -11.89 9.92 -10.43
N GLY A 272 -11.28 9.39 -11.49
CA GLY A 272 -10.03 9.91 -12.04
C GLY A 272 -8.80 9.60 -11.17
N GLN A 273 -7.66 10.16 -11.56
CA GLN A 273 -6.42 10.07 -10.79
C GLN A 273 -6.50 11.02 -9.58
N ARG A 274 -6.41 10.48 -8.35
CA ARG A 274 -6.49 11.29 -7.12
C ARG A 274 -5.16 11.87 -6.67
N GLU A 275 -4.10 11.08 -6.82
CA GLU A 275 -2.75 11.47 -6.42
C GLU A 275 -1.93 11.66 -7.70
N PRO A 276 -1.21 12.79 -7.88
CA PRO A 276 -0.25 12.95 -8.96
C PRO A 276 0.91 11.96 -8.82
N GLY A 277 1.57 11.58 -9.91
CA GLY A 277 2.82 10.81 -9.92
C GLY A 277 4.07 11.70 -9.82
N VAL A 278 5.23 11.08 -10.03
CA VAL A 278 6.52 11.78 -10.21
C VAL A 278 7.22 11.19 -11.43
N THR A 279 7.64 12.07 -12.34
CA THR A 279 8.31 11.74 -13.60
C THR A 279 9.55 12.58 -13.79
N LEU A 280 10.53 12.05 -14.50
CA LEU A 280 11.71 12.80 -14.91
C LEU A 280 11.43 13.62 -16.17
N ALA A 281 12.29 14.61 -16.44
CA ALA A 281 12.19 15.47 -17.62
C ALA A 281 12.26 14.69 -18.95
N ASP A 282 12.86 13.50 -18.97
CA ASP A 282 12.92 12.64 -20.16
C ASP A 282 11.67 11.77 -20.38
N GLY A 283 10.74 11.75 -19.42
CA GLY A 283 9.51 10.96 -19.45
C GLY A 283 9.53 9.65 -18.65
N ARG A 284 10.61 9.33 -17.94
CA ARG A 284 10.65 8.16 -17.03
C ARG A 284 9.72 8.37 -15.83
N ILE A 285 8.97 7.34 -15.48
CA ILE A 285 8.09 7.34 -14.31
C ILE A 285 8.84 6.84 -13.08
N VAL A 286 9.02 7.71 -12.08
CA VAL A 286 9.64 7.40 -10.78
C VAL A 286 8.56 6.91 -9.80
N ASP A 287 7.41 7.58 -9.77
CA ASP A 287 6.25 7.20 -8.96
C ASP A 287 4.97 7.16 -9.80
N GLY A 288 4.13 6.16 -9.50
CA GLY A 288 2.81 6.00 -10.09
C GLY A 288 2.73 4.98 -11.21
N ASN A 289 3.70 4.06 -11.33
CA ASN A 289 3.69 2.96 -12.31
C ASN A 289 2.34 2.23 -12.39
N ARG A 290 1.74 1.87 -11.24
CA ARG A 290 0.40 1.22 -11.19
C ARG A 290 -0.71 2.10 -11.80
N ARG A 291 -0.69 3.41 -11.52
CA ARG A 291 -1.68 4.39 -12.03
C ARG A 291 -1.50 4.60 -13.53
N TYR A 292 -0.27 4.73 -13.99
CA TYR A 292 0.06 4.82 -15.41
C TYR A 292 -0.37 3.57 -16.18
N THR A 293 -0.10 2.36 -15.66
CA THR A 293 -0.60 1.10 -16.22
C THR A 293 -2.12 1.09 -16.36
N CYS A 294 -2.85 1.51 -15.31
CA CYS A 294 -4.31 1.58 -15.36
C CYS A 294 -4.81 2.57 -16.43
N LEU A 295 -4.18 3.75 -16.54
CA LEU A 295 -4.53 4.76 -17.54
C LEU A 295 -4.26 4.26 -18.97
N ARG A 296 -3.14 3.56 -19.21
CA ARG A 296 -2.84 2.92 -20.50
C ARG A 296 -3.92 1.92 -20.88
N ARG A 297 -4.34 1.06 -19.95
CA ARG A 297 -5.42 0.09 -20.16
C ARG A 297 -6.76 0.77 -20.47
N LEU A 298 -7.12 1.81 -19.72
CA LEU A 298 -8.33 2.60 -19.96
C LEU A 298 -8.30 3.33 -21.32
N GLN A 299 -7.14 3.80 -21.78
CA GLN A 299 -6.99 4.39 -23.11
C GLN A 299 -7.23 3.38 -24.25
N ARG A 300 -7.00 2.08 -24.03
CA ARG A 300 -7.35 1.07 -25.04
C ARG A 300 -8.86 0.85 -25.14
N GLU A 301 -9.59 1.13 -24.06
CA GLU A 301 -11.03 1.01 -23.97
C GLU A 301 -11.76 2.26 -24.50
N ASN A 302 -11.10 3.43 -24.50
CA ASN A 302 -11.67 4.72 -24.89
C ASN A 302 -10.83 5.46 -25.94
N PRO A 303 -11.44 6.00 -27.03
CA PRO A 303 -10.70 6.68 -28.10
C PRO A 303 -10.13 8.06 -27.71
N GLU A 304 -10.51 8.61 -26.56
CA GLU A 304 -9.98 9.90 -26.10
C GLU A 304 -8.56 9.77 -25.50
N PRO A 305 -7.62 10.67 -25.86
CA PRO A 305 -6.29 10.70 -25.27
C PRO A 305 -6.34 10.81 -23.74
N GLN A 306 -5.71 9.86 -23.05
CA GLN A 306 -5.57 9.91 -21.61
C GLN A 306 -4.30 10.67 -21.22
N TYR A 307 -4.30 11.20 -20.00
CA TYR A 307 -3.18 11.96 -19.46
C TYR A 307 -2.85 11.45 -18.07
N PHE A 308 -1.57 11.41 -17.76
CA PHE A 308 -1.06 11.13 -16.42
C PHE A 308 -0.77 12.44 -15.70
N GLU A 309 -1.35 12.63 -14.53
CA GLU A 309 -1.06 13.78 -13.68
C GLU A 309 0.23 13.52 -12.91
N THR A 310 1.24 14.36 -13.08
CA THR A 310 2.59 14.11 -12.55
C THR A 310 3.38 15.40 -12.34
N VAL A 311 4.30 15.37 -11.37
CA VAL A 311 5.39 16.35 -11.28
C VAL A 311 6.49 15.96 -12.26
N ILE A 312 7.06 16.95 -12.96
CA ILE A 312 8.23 16.74 -13.81
C ILE A 312 9.47 17.22 -13.05
N MET A 313 10.43 16.33 -12.80
CA MET A 313 11.70 16.63 -12.15
C MET A 313 12.83 16.63 -13.17
N ASP A 314 13.63 17.68 -13.16
CA ASP A 314 14.81 17.78 -14.01
C ASP A 314 16.04 17.26 -13.28
N VAL A 315 16.20 15.93 -13.33
CA VAL A 315 17.29 15.16 -12.75
C VAL A 315 17.69 14.06 -13.72
N ASP A 316 18.98 13.70 -13.76
CA ASP A 316 19.51 12.69 -14.68
C ASP A 316 19.59 11.34 -13.96
N ILE A 317 18.95 10.29 -14.51
CA ILE A 317 18.86 9.00 -13.81
C ILE A 317 20.22 8.31 -13.57
N GLN A 318 21.21 8.62 -14.40
CA GLN A 318 22.55 8.02 -14.30
C GLN A 318 23.43 8.80 -13.34
N ALA A 319 23.42 10.13 -13.42
CA ALA A 319 24.21 10.99 -12.55
C ALA A 319 23.62 11.09 -11.13
N ASP A 320 22.29 11.11 -11.02
CA ASP A 320 21.54 11.33 -9.79
C ASP A 320 20.92 10.04 -9.21
N ARG A 321 21.41 8.87 -9.66
CA ARG A 321 20.85 7.54 -9.32
C ARG A 321 20.56 7.36 -7.83
N LYS A 322 21.49 7.79 -6.98
CA LYS A 322 21.35 7.72 -5.51
C LYS A 322 20.18 8.55 -4.99
N GLN A 323 20.04 9.78 -5.46
CA GLN A 323 19.02 10.71 -5.00
C GLN A 323 17.63 10.31 -5.51
N ILE A 324 17.54 9.83 -6.75
CA ILE A 324 16.30 9.29 -7.30
C ILE A 324 15.88 8.05 -6.51
N LYS A 325 16.83 7.17 -6.16
CA LYS A 325 16.51 5.99 -5.35
C LYS A 325 15.99 6.36 -3.96
N LEU A 326 16.61 7.35 -3.30
CA LEU A 326 16.12 7.87 -2.01
C LEU A 326 14.71 8.45 -2.13
N LEU A 327 14.42 9.17 -3.22
CA LEU A 327 13.09 9.70 -3.51
C LEU A 327 12.07 8.57 -3.70
N GLU A 328 12.41 7.52 -4.47
CA GLU A 328 11.55 6.35 -4.65
C GLU A 328 11.23 5.69 -3.30
N LEU A 329 12.24 5.45 -2.46
CA LEU A 329 12.07 4.84 -1.14
C LEU A 329 11.20 5.69 -0.22
N ALA A 330 11.41 7.01 -0.21
CA ALA A 330 10.61 7.95 0.59
C ALA A 330 9.14 7.95 0.17
N ILE A 331 8.85 7.92 -1.12
CA ILE A 331 7.47 7.86 -1.63
C ILE A 331 6.83 6.50 -1.31
N GLN A 332 7.58 5.41 -1.45
CA GLN A 332 7.04 4.05 -1.30
C GLN A 332 6.84 3.64 0.16
N HIS A 333 7.74 4.06 1.05
CA HIS A 333 7.82 3.56 2.43
C HIS A 333 7.78 4.66 3.50
N GLY A 334 8.12 5.90 3.15
CA GLY A 334 8.22 7.01 4.11
C GLY A 334 6.90 7.72 4.46
N GLU A 335 5.86 7.63 3.62
CA GLU A 335 4.53 8.19 3.94
C GLU A 335 3.75 7.29 4.92
N GLU A 336 3.04 7.88 5.90
CA GLU A 336 2.25 7.19 6.92
C GLU A 336 1.12 6.33 6.29
N LYS A 337 1.49 5.09 5.94
CA LYS A 337 0.75 3.96 5.33
C LYS A 337 0.53 3.97 3.81
N LYS A 338 1.18 3.01 3.13
CA LYS A 338 0.60 2.13 2.08
C LYS A 338 1.23 0.74 2.11
N VAL A 339 0.65 -0.23 2.84
CA VAL A 339 1.15 -1.62 2.91
C VAL A 339 0.38 -2.51 1.93
N ASP A 340 0.81 -2.51 0.67
CA ASP A 340 0.50 -3.57 -0.32
C ASP A 340 1.82 -4.28 -0.76
N TYR A 341 2.95 -4.01 -0.12
CA TYR A 341 4.28 -4.44 -0.58
C TYR A 341 4.65 -5.81 0.04
N ASP A 342 5.16 -6.74 -0.76
CA ASP A 342 5.63 -8.05 -0.29
C ASP A 342 6.96 -7.92 0.48
N LEU A 343 7.00 -8.47 1.70
CA LEU A 343 8.16 -8.34 2.59
C LEU A 343 9.46 -8.91 1.99
N ILE A 344 9.36 -9.92 1.11
CA ILE A 344 10.54 -10.48 0.42
C ILE A 344 11.07 -9.48 -0.59
N ASP A 345 10.21 -8.96 -1.47
CA ASP A 345 10.62 -7.98 -2.48
C ASP A 345 11.25 -6.75 -1.81
N TYR A 346 10.83 -6.43 -0.57
CA TYR A 346 11.29 -5.24 0.12
C TYR A 346 12.67 -5.49 0.67
N ALA A 347 12.86 -6.66 1.27
CA ALA A 347 14.14 -7.09 1.80
C ALA A 347 15.19 -7.29 0.70
N VAL A 348 14.81 -7.86 -0.43
CA VAL A 348 15.66 -8.02 -1.60
C VAL A 348 16.06 -6.66 -2.17
N GLY A 349 15.11 -5.72 -2.30
CA GLY A 349 15.40 -4.34 -2.70
C GLY A 349 16.42 -3.68 -1.77
N THR A 350 16.17 -3.74 -0.44
CA THR A 350 17.11 -3.22 0.56
C THR A 350 18.51 -3.86 0.45
N TYR A 351 18.58 -5.18 0.30
CA TYR A 351 19.85 -5.91 0.17
C TYR A 351 20.61 -5.51 -1.10
N ARG A 352 19.92 -5.40 -2.23
CA ARG A 352 20.50 -4.97 -3.49
C ARG A 352 21.05 -3.54 -3.40
N ASP A 353 20.29 -2.63 -2.81
CA ASP A 353 20.66 -1.21 -2.73
C ASP A 353 21.84 -0.96 -1.79
N VAL A 354 21.90 -1.69 -0.67
CA VAL A 354 22.90 -1.46 0.38
C VAL A 354 24.13 -2.36 0.25
N ILE A 355 23.94 -3.64 -0.09
CA ILE A 355 25.03 -4.63 -0.11
C ILE A 355 25.59 -4.85 -1.52
N GLN A 356 24.75 -5.15 -2.50
CA GLN A 356 25.22 -5.52 -3.85
C GLN A 356 25.72 -4.30 -4.63
N THR A 357 24.86 -3.27 -4.76
CA THR A 357 25.18 -2.06 -5.53
C THR A 357 25.94 -1.02 -4.70
N LYS A 358 25.85 -1.11 -3.36
CA LYS A 358 26.41 -0.13 -2.41
C LYS A 358 25.99 1.31 -2.75
N LEU A 359 24.79 1.46 -3.33
CA LEU A 359 24.25 2.75 -3.74
C LEU A 359 23.89 3.60 -2.52
N LEU A 360 23.43 2.95 -1.45
CA LEU A 360 22.97 3.55 -0.20
C LEU A 360 23.68 2.94 1.00
N SER A 361 23.93 3.75 2.04
CA SER A 361 24.25 3.21 3.37
C SER A 361 22.99 2.76 4.12
N VAL A 362 23.18 1.98 5.18
CA VAL A 362 22.08 1.58 6.08
C VAL A 362 21.39 2.80 6.68
N GLU A 363 22.16 3.80 7.07
CA GLU A 363 21.69 5.03 7.71
C GLU A 363 20.88 5.90 6.74
N GLU A 364 21.33 6.00 5.49
CA GLU A 364 20.61 6.73 4.43
C GLU A 364 19.29 6.05 4.07
N TYR A 365 19.30 4.72 3.97
CA TYR A 365 18.10 3.92 3.71
C TYR A 365 17.07 4.10 4.83
N ALA A 366 17.50 3.95 6.09
CA ALA A 366 16.66 4.11 7.28
C ALA A 366 16.02 5.51 7.35
N ALA A 367 16.81 6.56 7.10
CA ALA A 367 16.31 7.93 7.10
C ALA A 367 15.27 8.17 6.00
N SER A 368 15.45 7.60 4.80
CA SER A 368 14.50 7.76 3.69
C SER A 368 13.18 7.03 3.89
N THR A 369 13.20 5.90 4.59
CA THR A 369 12.04 5.03 4.81
C THR A 369 11.32 5.31 6.13
N ASN A 370 11.83 6.27 6.93
CA ASN A 370 11.35 6.55 8.29
C ASN A 370 11.38 5.31 9.20
N GLU A 371 12.42 4.48 9.05
CA GLU A 371 12.62 3.25 9.81
C GLU A 371 13.87 3.34 10.70
N SER A 372 14.00 2.42 11.66
CA SER A 372 15.22 2.34 12.46
C SER A 372 16.34 1.64 11.67
N ALA A 373 17.59 2.08 11.86
CA ALA A 373 18.75 1.40 11.27
C ALA A 373 18.87 -0.08 11.72
N ALA A 374 18.34 -0.42 12.90
CA ALA A 374 18.30 -1.79 13.39
C ALA A 374 17.35 -2.67 12.55
N ASP A 375 16.18 -2.14 12.17
CA ASP A 375 15.21 -2.86 11.34
C ASP A 375 15.74 -3.07 9.92
N VAL A 376 16.41 -2.06 9.35
CA VAL A 376 17.08 -2.18 8.05
C VAL A 376 18.17 -3.26 8.07
N ARG A 377 19.03 -3.29 9.10
CA ARG A 377 20.05 -4.34 9.25
C ARG A 377 19.44 -5.73 9.38
N LYS A 378 18.39 -5.86 10.18
CA LYS A 378 17.65 -7.12 10.34
C LYS A 378 17.08 -7.59 9.00
N ARG A 379 16.54 -6.68 8.20
CA ARG A 379 16.01 -6.97 6.87
C ARG A 379 17.09 -7.43 5.89
N ILE A 380 18.25 -6.78 5.90
CA ILE A 380 19.43 -7.18 5.09
C ILE A 380 19.87 -8.59 5.46
N GLU A 381 19.91 -8.91 6.76
CA GLU A 381 20.25 -10.26 7.25
C GLU A 381 19.27 -11.32 6.73
N ILE A 382 17.96 -11.03 6.75
CA ILE A 382 16.93 -11.93 6.20
C ILE A 382 17.11 -12.11 4.69
N ALA A 383 17.34 -11.04 3.94
CA ALA A 383 17.55 -11.11 2.49
C ALA A 383 18.81 -11.89 2.10
N GLY A 384 19.87 -11.81 2.91
CA GLY A 384 21.04 -12.67 2.77
C GLY A 384 20.67 -14.15 2.92
N ILE A 385 19.92 -14.51 3.96
CA ILE A 385 19.46 -15.90 4.17
C ILE A 385 18.53 -16.37 3.04
N ILE A 386 17.65 -15.50 2.52
CA ILE A 386 16.81 -15.81 1.35
C ILE A 386 17.68 -16.10 0.12
N SER A 387 18.75 -15.32 -0.08
CA SER A 387 19.66 -15.52 -1.21
C SER A 387 20.42 -16.85 -1.07
N GLU A 388 20.93 -17.16 0.12
CA GLU A 388 21.53 -18.47 0.44
C GLU A 388 20.54 -19.63 0.22
N PHE A 389 19.26 -19.45 0.57
CA PHE A 389 18.21 -20.44 0.33
C PHE A 389 17.95 -20.68 -1.16
N LEU A 390 17.94 -19.62 -1.98
CA LEU A 390 17.78 -19.75 -3.43
C LEU A 390 19.00 -20.40 -4.09
N GLU A 391 20.20 -20.09 -3.61
CA GLU A 391 21.43 -20.80 -4.01
C GLU A 391 21.36 -22.28 -3.64
N TYR A 392 20.89 -22.60 -2.43
CA TYR A 392 20.65 -23.97 -1.97
C TYR A 392 19.69 -24.72 -2.90
N LEU A 393 18.58 -24.08 -3.30
CA LEU A 393 17.62 -24.65 -4.25
C LEU A 393 18.14 -24.71 -5.70
N ARG A 394 19.32 -24.16 -6.01
CA ARG A 394 19.90 -24.04 -7.36
C ARG A 394 19.10 -23.14 -8.31
N VAL A 395 18.40 -22.14 -7.75
CA VAL A 395 17.62 -21.13 -8.49
C VAL A 395 18.00 -19.72 -8.03
N PRO A 396 19.28 -19.32 -8.17
CA PRO A 396 19.77 -18.03 -7.66
C PRO A 396 18.99 -16.86 -8.27
N GLU A 397 18.79 -15.81 -7.47
CA GLU A 397 18.08 -14.57 -7.85
C GLU A 397 16.59 -14.73 -8.25
N GLN A 398 16.04 -15.94 -8.23
CA GLN A 398 14.63 -16.21 -8.51
C GLN A 398 13.75 -15.95 -7.28
N TYR A 399 13.72 -14.71 -6.79
CA TYR A 399 13.03 -14.33 -5.55
C TYR A 399 11.51 -14.58 -5.53
N HIS A 400 10.87 -14.69 -6.70
CA HIS A 400 9.48 -15.11 -6.80
C HIS A 400 9.25 -16.52 -6.21
N ILE A 401 10.21 -17.43 -6.35
CA ILE A 401 10.16 -18.77 -5.75
C ILE A 401 10.15 -18.66 -4.22
N ALA A 402 10.98 -17.79 -3.64
CA ALA A 402 11.00 -17.55 -2.19
C ALA A 402 9.66 -17.01 -1.66
N ARG A 403 8.93 -16.21 -2.47
CA ARG A 403 7.58 -15.73 -2.14
C ARG A 403 6.58 -16.87 -2.06
N GLU A 404 6.64 -17.78 -3.01
CA GLU A 404 5.75 -18.95 -3.01
C GLU A 404 6.02 -19.91 -1.84
N PHE A 405 7.27 -20.03 -1.38
CA PHE A 405 7.60 -20.79 -0.16
C PHE A 405 7.26 -20.04 1.15
N GLN A 406 6.91 -18.75 1.08
CA GLN A 406 6.55 -17.89 2.21
C GLN A 406 7.63 -17.81 3.33
N VAL A 407 8.91 -17.94 2.96
CA VAL A 407 10.04 -18.11 3.91
C VAL A 407 10.43 -16.87 4.71
N TYR A 408 9.88 -15.68 4.41
CA TYR A 408 10.25 -14.46 5.13
C TYR A 408 10.02 -14.57 6.64
N GLY A 409 8.83 -15.05 7.02
CA GLY A 409 8.47 -15.20 8.44
C GLY A 409 9.30 -16.27 9.15
N LEU A 410 9.63 -17.36 8.43
CA LEU A 410 10.50 -18.44 8.91
C LEU A 410 11.88 -17.89 9.27
N PHE A 411 12.55 -17.21 8.34
CA PHE A 411 13.90 -16.70 8.54
C PHE A 411 13.94 -15.54 9.54
N GLN A 412 12.89 -14.71 9.58
CA GLN A 412 12.77 -13.64 10.57
C GLN A 412 12.71 -14.19 12.01
N GLU A 413 11.95 -15.26 12.26
CA GLU A 413 11.84 -15.92 13.57
C GLU A 413 13.14 -16.68 13.93
N MET A 414 13.94 -17.06 12.93
CA MET A 414 15.19 -17.81 13.09
C MET A 414 16.37 -16.96 13.56
N LEU A 415 16.41 -15.66 13.20
CA LEU A 415 17.54 -14.77 13.53
C LEU A 415 17.96 -14.76 15.00
N PRO A 416 17.06 -14.70 15.99
CA PRO A 416 17.45 -14.71 17.41
C PRO A 416 18.15 -16.01 17.82
N SER A 417 17.79 -17.14 17.19
CA SER A 417 18.40 -18.45 17.45
C SER A 417 19.81 -18.51 16.87
N LEU A 418 20.02 -17.96 15.66
CA LEU A 418 21.35 -17.87 15.06
C LEU A 418 22.34 -17.10 15.95
N LYS A 419 21.89 -16.07 16.66
CA LYS A 419 22.76 -15.27 17.56
C LYS A 419 23.23 -16.03 18.81
N GLN A 420 22.56 -17.12 19.18
CA GLN A 420 22.89 -17.92 20.37
C GLN A 420 23.84 -19.09 20.06
N LEU A 421 24.02 -19.39 18.78
CA LEU A 421 24.77 -20.55 18.31
C LEU A 421 26.19 -20.18 17.87
N ASN A 422 27.09 -21.17 17.87
CA ASN A 422 28.42 -21.05 17.27
C ASN A 422 28.33 -21.13 15.74
N GLU A 423 29.33 -20.65 15.00
CA GLU A 423 29.31 -20.70 13.52
C GLU A 423 28.96 -22.05 12.89
N PRO A 424 29.49 -23.22 13.32
CA PRO A 424 29.07 -24.50 12.75
C PRO A 424 27.58 -24.79 12.98
N ASP A 425 27.09 -24.58 14.19
CA ASP A 425 25.69 -24.80 14.55
C ASP A 425 24.75 -23.82 13.84
N LYS A 426 25.20 -22.59 13.55
CA LYS A 426 24.45 -21.63 12.73
C LYS A 426 24.25 -22.14 11.31
N GLN A 427 25.31 -22.65 10.68
CA GLN A 427 25.22 -23.22 9.34
C GLN A 427 24.32 -24.46 9.32
N GLN A 428 24.45 -25.31 10.34
CA GLN A 428 23.58 -26.47 10.50
C GLN A 428 22.11 -26.06 10.66
N LEU A 429 21.80 -25.07 11.49
CA LEU A 429 20.42 -24.55 11.64
C LEU A 429 19.86 -24.01 10.31
N LYS A 430 20.68 -23.29 9.52
CA LYS A 430 20.26 -22.82 8.18
C LYS A 430 19.91 -23.99 7.27
N LEU A 431 20.78 -25.01 7.19
CA LEU A 431 20.53 -26.20 6.36
C LEU A 431 19.28 -26.96 6.82
N ILE A 432 19.08 -27.10 8.13
CA ILE A 432 17.85 -27.69 8.70
C ILE A 432 16.61 -26.90 8.26
N ALA A 433 16.67 -25.57 8.36
CA ALA A 433 15.57 -24.70 7.93
C ALA A 433 15.32 -24.80 6.42
N PHE A 434 16.37 -24.88 5.60
CA PHE A 434 16.26 -24.99 4.15
C PHE A 434 15.66 -26.33 3.72
N ASN A 435 16.11 -27.44 4.30
CA ASN A 435 15.54 -28.77 4.05
C ASN A 435 14.05 -28.82 4.40
N ASN A 436 13.70 -28.36 5.60
CA ASN A 436 12.31 -28.39 6.06
C ASN A 436 11.41 -27.45 5.25
N ALA A 437 11.92 -26.28 4.83
CA ALA A 437 11.18 -25.35 3.98
C ALA A 437 10.97 -25.91 2.57
N MET A 438 12.01 -26.47 1.95
CA MET A 438 11.97 -27.09 0.63
C MET A 438 11.02 -28.28 0.59
N MET A 439 11.14 -29.21 1.56
CA MET A 439 10.34 -30.43 1.60
C MET A 439 8.90 -30.22 2.09
N HIS A 440 8.53 -28.99 2.48
CA HIS A 440 7.26 -28.70 3.15
C HIS A 440 6.99 -29.63 4.37
N ALA A 441 8.05 -30.08 5.05
CA ALA A 441 7.98 -31.06 6.12
C ALA A 441 7.20 -30.57 7.35
N MET A 442 7.06 -29.25 7.50
CA MET A 442 6.39 -28.61 8.63
C MET A 442 5.26 -27.72 8.13
N PRO A 443 3.99 -28.03 8.47
CA PRO A 443 2.85 -27.21 8.07
C PRO A 443 2.91 -25.77 8.61
N ASP A 444 3.43 -25.59 9.83
CA ASP A 444 3.66 -24.28 10.45
C ASP A 444 5.15 -24.01 10.62
N GLN A 445 5.72 -23.34 9.62
CA GLN A 445 7.12 -22.92 9.57
C GLN A 445 7.52 -22.04 10.77
N ARG A 446 6.64 -21.16 11.28
CA ARG A 446 6.98 -20.29 12.41
C ARG A 446 7.01 -21.06 13.71
N LYS A 447 6.05 -21.95 13.92
CA LYS A 447 6.03 -22.85 15.08
C LYS A 447 7.28 -23.74 15.09
N PHE A 448 7.65 -24.30 13.94
CA PHE A 448 8.86 -25.10 13.78
C PHE A 448 10.11 -24.39 14.32
N ILE A 449 10.34 -23.14 13.91
CA ILE A 449 11.49 -22.37 14.40
C ILE A 449 11.38 -22.03 15.89
N ARG A 450 10.17 -21.79 16.42
CA ARG A 450 9.97 -21.57 17.86
C ARG A 450 10.29 -22.81 18.68
N ASP A 451 9.93 -23.97 18.17
CA ASP A 451 10.23 -25.24 18.82
C ASP A 451 11.75 -25.50 18.83
N ILE A 452 12.46 -25.23 17.72
CA ILE A 452 13.94 -25.28 17.69
C ILE A 452 14.55 -24.28 18.66
N LYS A 453 14.06 -23.04 18.68
CA LYS A 453 14.52 -22.00 19.61
C LYS A 453 14.37 -22.44 21.06
N ASN A 454 13.32 -23.19 21.39
CA ASN A 454 13.12 -23.74 22.72
C ASN A 454 14.15 -24.83 23.04
N LEU A 455 14.46 -25.72 22.09
CA LEU A 455 15.52 -26.72 22.25
C LEU A 455 16.89 -26.05 22.47
N ILE A 456 17.22 -25.01 21.70
CA ILE A 456 18.48 -24.26 21.83
C ILE A 456 18.58 -23.60 23.20
N LYS A 457 17.50 -22.93 23.66
CA LYS A 457 17.47 -22.25 24.97
C LYS A 457 17.79 -23.19 26.14
N HIS A 458 17.45 -24.47 26.01
CA HIS A 458 17.66 -25.48 27.04
C HIS A 458 18.82 -26.43 26.73
N ASP A 459 19.68 -26.10 25.76
CA ASP A 459 20.85 -26.89 25.35
C ASP A 459 20.51 -28.34 24.97
N ALA A 460 19.30 -28.57 24.43
CA ALA A 460 18.75 -29.89 24.11
C ALA A 460 18.66 -30.13 22.58
N TYR A 461 19.44 -29.41 21.79
CA TYR A 461 19.32 -29.38 20.32
C TYR A 461 20.33 -30.28 19.59
N ALA A 462 21.47 -30.63 20.19
CA ALA A 462 22.55 -31.36 19.52
C ALA A 462 22.09 -32.68 18.86
N GLY A 463 21.41 -33.54 19.62
CA GLY A 463 20.90 -34.80 19.08
C GLY A 463 19.80 -34.65 18.02
N TYR A 464 19.08 -33.52 18.03
CA TYR A 464 18.13 -33.19 16.97
C TYR A 464 18.87 -32.74 15.69
N PHE A 465 19.89 -31.89 15.85
CA PHE A 465 20.71 -31.39 14.75
C PHE A 465 21.43 -32.51 14.00
N GLU A 466 22.04 -33.46 14.72
CA GLU A 466 22.68 -34.64 14.12
C GLU A 466 21.72 -35.51 13.31
N ASN A 467 20.50 -35.71 13.80
CA ASN A 467 19.49 -36.51 13.09
C ASN A 467 18.99 -35.80 11.84
N GLN A 468 18.74 -34.50 11.92
CA GLN A 468 18.34 -33.70 10.76
C GLN A 468 19.47 -33.59 9.72
N GLU A 469 20.72 -33.56 10.14
CA GLU A 469 21.87 -33.53 9.23
C GLU A 469 21.95 -34.81 8.39
N LYS A 470 21.75 -35.99 8.99
CA LYS A 470 21.75 -37.27 8.25
C LYS A 470 20.67 -37.31 7.17
N ILE A 471 19.45 -36.92 7.51
CA ILE A 471 18.33 -36.85 6.55
C ILE A 471 18.64 -35.78 5.49
N GLY A 472 19.20 -34.64 5.91
CA GLY A 472 19.60 -33.56 5.02
C GLY A 472 20.67 -33.96 4.00
N GLN A 473 21.63 -34.80 4.40
CA GLN A 473 22.65 -35.34 3.49
C GLN A 473 22.02 -36.22 2.42
N GLN A 474 21.06 -37.10 2.79
CA GLN A 474 20.32 -37.92 1.84
C GLN A 474 19.53 -37.05 0.84
N ILE A 475 18.81 -36.04 1.34
CA ILE A 475 18.11 -35.07 0.48
C ILE A 475 19.08 -34.42 -0.51
N GLN A 476 20.25 -33.97 -0.05
CA GLN A 476 21.23 -33.31 -0.90
C GLN A 476 21.83 -34.24 -1.96
N GLU A 477 22.12 -35.50 -1.61
CA GLU A 477 22.65 -36.50 -2.54
C GLU A 477 21.66 -36.79 -3.67
N GLU A 478 20.39 -37.01 -3.34
CA GLU A 478 19.34 -37.30 -4.31
C GLU A 478 18.98 -36.06 -5.14
N TYR A 479 18.90 -34.90 -4.50
CA TYR A 479 18.66 -33.63 -5.18
C TYR A 479 19.81 -33.25 -6.12
N ALA A 480 21.04 -33.66 -5.80
CA ALA A 480 22.21 -33.29 -6.58
C ALA A 480 22.21 -33.81 -8.01
N ALA A 481 21.57 -34.97 -8.24
CA ALA A 481 21.47 -35.61 -9.55
C ALA A 481 20.51 -34.89 -10.51
N LEU A 482 19.67 -33.97 -10.00
CA LEU A 482 18.62 -33.32 -10.78
C LEU A 482 19.11 -32.00 -11.42
N LYS A 483 18.60 -31.75 -12.63
CA LYS A 483 18.71 -30.46 -13.30
C LYS A 483 17.49 -29.62 -12.95
N ILE A 484 17.69 -28.65 -12.06
CA ILE A 484 16.64 -27.74 -11.61
C ILE A 484 16.67 -26.49 -12.49
N ARG A 485 15.52 -26.14 -13.09
CA ARG A 485 15.38 -24.91 -13.86
C ARG A 485 14.35 -23.97 -13.26
N ASN A 486 13.31 -24.54 -12.66
CA ASN A 486 12.21 -23.79 -12.09
C ASN A 486 11.62 -24.53 -10.88
N LYS A 487 10.63 -23.91 -10.23
CA LYS A 487 9.97 -24.50 -9.07
C LYS A 487 9.29 -25.84 -9.34
N SER A 488 8.71 -26.07 -10.51
CA SER A 488 8.02 -27.33 -10.81
C SER A 488 8.95 -28.55 -10.78
N ASP A 489 10.25 -28.36 -11.04
CA ASP A 489 11.25 -29.41 -10.87
C ASP A 489 11.50 -29.73 -9.38
N ILE A 490 11.44 -28.71 -8.52
CA ILE A 490 11.55 -28.84 -7.07
C ILE A 490 10.31 -29.53 -6.51
N ASP A 491 9.11 -29.07 -6.90
CA ASP A 491 7.84 -29.66 -6.46
C ASP A 491 7.77 -31.14 -6.81
N ARG A 492 8.21 -31.52 -8.02
CA ARG A 492 8.28 -32.94 -8.43
C ARG A 492 9.22 -33.75 -7.55
N PHE A 493 10.37 -33.19 -7.17
CA PHE A 493 11.30 -33.86 -6.25
C PHE A 493 10.63 -34.10 -4.90
N VAL A 494 9.97 -33.07 -4.34
CA VAL A 494 9.25 -33.15 -3.06
C VAL A 494 8.13 -34.20 -3.11
N GLU A 495 7.35 -34.24 -4.19
CA GLU A 495 6.31 -35.24 -4.41
C GLU A 495 6.87 -36.67 -4.48
N SER A 496 8.03 -36.86 -5.11
CA SER A 496 8.66 -38.18 -5.24
C SER A 496 9.38 -38.68 -3.97
N HIS A 497 9.69 -37.80 -3.02
CA HIS A 497 10.43 -38.11 -1.79
C HIS A 497 9.65 -37.65 -0.54
N SER A 498 8.34 -37.87 -0.54
CA SER A 498 7.47 -37.52 0.59
C SER A 498 7.84 -38.24 1.89
N ASP A 499 8.46 -39.41 1.77
CA ASP A 499 9.03 -40.17 2.89
C ASP A 499 10.12 -39.41 3.64
N LEU A 500 11.04 -38.72 2.93
CA LEU A 500 12.05 -37.87 3.57
C LEU A 500 11.41 -36.70 4.33
N ALA A 501 10.33 -36.12 3.81
CA ALA A 501 9.58 -35.09 4.51
C ALA A 501 8.96 -35.61 5.83
N GLU A 502 8.39 -36.82 5.79
CA GLU A 502 7.88 -37.49 6.99
C GLU A 502 9.00 -37.80 8.00
N GLU A 503 10.18 -38.20 7.55
CA GLU A 503 11.34 -38.44 8.42
C GLU A 503 11.82 -37.16 9.11
N LEU A 504 11.91 -36.04 8.39
CA LEU A 504 12.21 -34.73 8.96
C LEU A 504 11.20 -34.38 10.06
N GLN A 505 9.90 -34.59 9.80
CA GLN A 505 8.84 -34.33 10.76
C GLN A 505 8.94 -35.22 12.00
N ARG A 506 9.08 -36.53 11.81
CA ARG A 506 9.21 -37.51 12.90
C ARG A 506 10.43 -37.24 13.77
N SER A 507 11.54 -36.83 13.17
CA SER A 507 12.77 -36.45 13.88
C SER A 507 12.53 -35.29 14.86
N MET A 508 11.78 -34.27 14.42
CA MET A 508 11.39 -33.15 15.29
C MET A 508 10.44 -33.58 16.42
N ASP A 509 9.41 -34.37 16.10
CA ASP A 509 8.45 -34.85 17.10
C ASP A 509 9.13 -35.70 18.18
N GLN A 510 10.08 -36.55 17.80
CA GLN A 510 10.88 -37.33 18.74
C GLN A 510 11.75 -36.46 19.64
N ALA A 511 12.40 -35.42 19.08
CA ALA A 511 13.20 -34.49 19.86
C ALA A 511 12.34 -33.74 20.89
N LEU A 512 11.17 -33.24 20.48
CA LEU A 512 10.24 -32.54 21.36
C LEU A 512 9.64 -33.46 22.42
N TYR A 513 9.35 -34.72 22.08
CA TYR A 513 8.89 -35.70 23.06
C TYR A 513 9.94 -35.98 24.13
N LYS A 514 11.20 -36.27 23.72
CA LYS A 514 12.32 -36.48 24.65
C LYS A 514 12.54 -35.26 25.54
N PHE A 515 12.51 -34.06 24.94
CA PHE A 515 12.66 -32.80 25.65
C PHE A 515 11.57 -32.57 26.70
N ARG A 516 10.29 -32.76 26.35
CA ARG A 516 9.16 -32.63 27.28
C ARG A 516 9.23 -33.67 28.41
N ALA A 517 9.57 -34.91 28.08
CA ALA A 517 9.73 -35.97 29.07
C ALA A 517 10.86 -35.64 30.08
N HIS A 518 11.97 -35.08 29.61
CA HIS A 518 13.05 -34.62 30.47
C HIS A 518 12.61 -33.44 31.36
N GLN A 519 11.93 -32.43 30.80
CA GLN A 519 11.41 -31.30 31.58
C GLN A 519 10.45 -31.74 32.67
N LEU A 520 9.51 -32.65 32.37
CA LEU A 520 8.55 -33.15 33.37
C LEU A 520 9.26 -33.88 34.51
N LYS A 521 10.34 -34.61 34.23
CA LYS A 521 11.18 -35.27 35.25
C LYS A 521 11.98 -34.28 36.09
N ALA A 522 12.48 -33.20 35.49
CA ALA A 522 13.28 -32.19 36.18
C ALA A 522 12.45 -31.20 37.02
N LYS A 523 11.17 -30.99 36.67
CA LYS A 523 10.29 -29.97 37.25
C LYS A 523 10.11 -30.06 38.78
N PRO A 524 9.97 -31.25 39.40
CA PRO A 524 9.90 -31.35 40.87
C PRO A 524 11.15 -30.81 41.56
N ALA A 525 12.34 -31.17 41.07
CA ALA A 525 13.60 -30.70 41.64
C ALA A 525 13.79 -29.18 41.45
N GLU A 526 13.45 -28.66 40.26
CA GLU A 526 13.49 -27.22 39.98
C GLU A 526 12.57 -26.42 40.92
N ASN A 527 11.33 -26.89 41.12
CA ASN A 527 10.37 -26.25 42.02
C ASN A 527 10.87 -26.23 43.47
N LEU A 528 11.42 -27.34 43.96
CA LEU A 528 12.00 -27.41 45.31
C LEU A 528 13.20 -26.46 45.45
N SER A 529 14.07 -26.37 44.44
CA SER A 529 15.20 -25.44 44.45
C SER A 529 14.73 -23.98 44.53
N LYS A 530 13.70 -23.59 43.76
CA LYS A 530 13.11 -22.25 43.84
C LYS A 530 12.50 -21.96 45.21
N SER A 531 11.79 -22.92 45.79
CA SER A 531 11.25 -22.80 47.15
C SER A 531 12.36 -22.60 48.18
N ILE A 532 13.50 -23.30 48.06
CA ILE A 532 14.66 -23.09 48.94
C ILE A 532 15.20 -21.67 48.80
N THR A 533 15.36 -21.15 47.57
CA THR A 533 15.82 -19.78 47.35
C THR A 533 14.89 -18.75 48.00
N LEU A 534 13.58 -18.88 47.81
CA LEU A 534 12.59 -17.99 48.44
C LEU A 534 12.66 -18.04 49.97
N MET A 535 12.88 -19.23 50.55
CA MET A 535 13.05 -19.38 51.99
C MET A 535 14.34 -18.73 52.50
N LEU A 536 15.41 -18.68 51.70
CA LEU A 536 16.65 -18.00 52.05
C LEU A 536 16.53 -16.46 52.01
N GLU A 537 15.57 -15.92 51.27
CA GLU A 537 15.30 -14.47 51.22
C GLU A 537 14.56 -13.94 52.47
N VAL A 538 14.05 -14.83 53.31
CA VAL A 538 13.35 -14.46 54.56
C VAL A 538 14.38 -13.99 55.60
N ASP A 539 14.38 -12.68 55.90
CA ASP A 539 15.24 -12.09 56.94
C ASP A 539 14.65 -12.34 58.35
N PRO A 540 15.31 -13.17 59.19
CA PRO A 540 14.78 -13.51 60.51
C PRO A 540 14.65 -12.31 61.45
N ARG A 541 15.38 -11.22 61.20
CA ARG A 541 15.32 -9.99 62.03
C ARG A 541 14.01 -9.24 61.89
N GLN A 542 13.26 -9.49 60.82
CA GLN A 542 11.94 -8.86 60.62
C GLN A 542 10.89 -9.48 61.55
N PHE A 543 11.09 -10.73 61.99
CA PHE A 543 10.16 -11.39 62.91
C PHE A 543 10.05 -10.64 64.24
N ASP A 544 11.13 -10.03 64.74
CA ASP A 544 11.09 -9.28 65.99
C ASP A 544 10.20 -8.03 65.93
N LYS A 545 9.96 -7.50 64.72
CA LYS A 545 9.17 -6.28 64.47
C LYS A 545 7.70 -6.56 64.14
N MET A 546 7.33 -7.83 63.97
CA MET A 546 5.96 -8.24 63.67
C MET A 546 5.07 -8.25 64.92
N SER A 547 3.79 -7.94 64.73
CA SER A 547 2.74 -8.11 65.72
C SER A 547 2.49 -9.60 66.06
N LEU A 548 1.79 -9.87 67.15
CA LEU A 548 1.44 -11.24 67.57
C LEU A 548 0.59 -11.96 66.51
N GLU A 549 -0.35 -11.25 65.87
CA GLU A 549 -1.20 -11.81 64.82
C GLU A 549 -0.39 -12.19 63.57
N GLU A 550 0.53 -11.32 63.14
CA GLU A 550 1.42 -11.59 61.99
C GLU A 550 2.36 -12.78 62.25
N LYS A 551 2.88 -12.91 63.49
CA LYS A 551 3.72 -14.04 63.89
C LYS A 551 2.98 -15.37 63.84
N GLU A 552 1.73 -15.42 64.27
CA GLU A 552 0.90 -16.62 64.18
C GLU A 552 0.62 -17.02 62.71
N ILE A 553 0.41 -16.05 61.82
CA ILE A 553 0.27 -16.31 60.38
C ILE A 553 1.55 -16.92 59.79
N VAL A 554 2.71 -16.32 60.08
CA VAL A 554 4.01 -16.83 59.59
C VAL A 554 4.27 -18.25 60.09
N LYS A 555 3.99 -18.51 61.38
CA LYS A 555 4.13 -19.82 61.99
C LYS A 555 3.22 -20.86 61.33
N SER A 556 1.96 -20.52 61.08
CA SER A 556 1.02 -21.37 60.35
C SER A 556 1.55 -21.76 58.95
N HIS A 557 2.10 -20.79 58.20
CA HIS A 557 2.69 -21.08 56.89
C HIS A 557 3.94 -21.96 56.98
N LEU A 558 4.81 -21.78 57.98
CA LEU A 558 5.97 -22.64 58.20
C LEU A 558 5.57 -24.08 58.53
N ASP A 559 4.55 -24.26 59.37
CA ASP A 559 4.01 -25.58 59.71
C ASP A 559 3.40 -26.29 58.49
N GLU A 560 2.74 -25.53 57.61
CA GLU A 560 2.21 -26.06 56.35
C GLU A 560 3.32 -26.49 55.38
N ILE A 561 4.37 -25.68 55.23
CA ILE A 561 5.57 -26.03 54.44
C ILE A 561 6.22 -27.30 55.02
N ALA A 562 6.37 -27.41 56.34
CA ALA A 562 6.95 -28.59 56.98
C ALA A 562 6.10 -29.86 56.70
N LYS A 563 4.77 -29.76 56.77
CA LYS A 563 3.87 -30.88 56.41
C LYS A 563 4.01 -31.29 54.95
N LEU A 564 4.12 -30.33 54.04
CA LEU A 564 4.30 -30.61 52.61
C LEU A 564 5.64 -31.32 52.35
N VAL A 565 6.73 -30.87 52.99
CA VAL A 565 8.06 -31.51 52.89
C VAL A 565 8.03 -32.95 53.39
N GLU A 566 7.43 -33.19 54.56
CA GLU A 566 7.26 -34.55 55.09
C GLU A 566 6.33 -35.41 54.21
N GLY A 567 5.37 -34.78 53.53
CA GLY A 567 4.57 -35.44 52.49
C GLY A 567 5.42 -35.91 51.31
N PHE A 568 6.28 -35.04 50.76
CA PHE A 568 7.15 -35.37 49.63
C PHE A 568 8.21 -36.43 49.97
N ARG A 569 8.76 -36.41 51.19
CA ARG A 569 9.70 -37.42 51.70
C ARG A 569 9.14 -38.84 51.73
N LYS A 570 7.83 -39.03 51.68
CA LYS A 570 7.22 -40.38 51.62
C LYS A 570 7.26 -41.00 50.22
N PHE A 571 7.50 -40.19 49.19
CA PHE A 571 7.51 -40.61 47.78
C PHE A 571 8.93 -40.83 47.22
N ILE A 572 9.97 -40.51 48.00
CA ILE A 572 11.40 -40.69 47.70
C ILE A 572 11.96 -41.59 48.79
#